data_AF-A0A7X9S1A1-F1
#
_entry.id   AF-A0A7X9S1A1-F1
#
_cell.length_a   1.000
_cell.length_b   1.000
_cell.length_c   1.000
_cell.angle_alpha   90.00
_cell.angle_beta   90.00
_cell.angle_gamma   90.00
#
_symmetry.space_group_name_H-M   'P 1'
#
loop_
_entity.id
_entity.type
_entity.pdbx_description
1 polymer ?
#
loop_
_entity_poly.entity_id
_entity_poly.type
_entity_poly.pdbx_seq_one_letter_code
_entity_poly.pdbx_strand_id
1 'polypeptide(L)'
;MYLETWNKIRDRFEIEEEYDPPTFGDAAEKLSQYFDHLLRNDSSRLMNGLYRIDVKEELVKEAFALGSIEDIADTLARLALRREWEKQKMRERWSNL
;
A
#
# COMPACT_ATOMS: atom_id res chain seq x y z
N MET A 1 -6.23 14.21 2.62
CA MET A 1 -6.75 12.91 2.13
C MET A 1 -5.63 11.88 2.04
N TYR A 2 -4.54 12.15 1.30
CA TYR A 2 -3.43 11.20 1.15
C TYR A 2 -2.63 10.97 2.44
N LEU A 3 -2.43 12.01 3.26
CA LEU A 3 -1.84 11.87 4.60
C LEU A 3 -2.56 10.83 5.47
N GLU A 4 -3.90 10.82 5.45
CA GLU A 4 -4.65 9.85 6.23
C GLU A 4 -4.49 8.44 5.66
N THR A 5 -4.52 8.28 4.32
CA THR A 5 -4.27 6.98 3.66
C THR A 5 -2.88 6.46 4.00
N TRP A 6 -1.87 7.34 3.93
CA TRP A 6 -0.48 7.04 4.30
C TRP A 6 -0.38 6.58 5.74
N ASN A 7 -0.94 7.34 6.69
CA ASN A 7 -0.91 6.97 8.11
C ASN A 7 -1.57 5.61 8.36
N LYS A 8 -2.68 5.30 7.67
CA LYS A 8 -3.30 3.97 7.79
C LYS A 8 -2.42 2.85 7.26
N ILE A 9 -1.72 3.06 6.14
CA ILE A 9 -0.77 2.07 5.65
C ILE A 9 0.42 1.92 6.58
N ARG A 10 0.94 3.04 7.07
CA ARG A 10 2.04 3.08 8.03
C ARG A 10 1.76 2.19 9.23
N ASP A 11 0.57 2.32 9.82
CA ASP A 11 0.14 1.50 10.96
C ASP A 11 0.02 0.01 10.59
N ARG A 12 -0.39 -0.32 9.37
CA ARG A 12 -0.60 -1.71 8.90
C ARG A 12 0.70 -2.44 8.61
N PHE A 13 1.69 -1.70 8.15
CA PHE A 13 3.01 -2.19 7.81
C PHE A 13 4.06 -1.90 8.89
N GLU A 14 3.65 -1.28 10.02
CA GLU A 14 4.54 -0.93 11.13
C GLU A 14 5.75 -0.10 10.65
N ILE A 15 5.49 0.87 9.76
CA ILE A 15 6.49 1.80 9.24
C ILE A 15 6.65 2.91 10.30
N GLU A 16 7.87 3.15 10.79
CA GLU A 16 8.09 4.17 11.83
C GLU A 16 8.21 5.59 11.25
N GLU A 17 8.54 5.69 9.97
CA GLU A 17 8.79 6.96 9.30
C GLU A 17 7.53 7.84 9.20
N GLU A 18 7.65 9.08 9.66
CA GLU A 18 6.65 10.12 9.41
C GLU A 18 6.88 10.75 8.05
N TYR A 19 5.82 10.84 7.24
CA TYR A 19 5.87 11.41 5.91
C TYR A 19 4.50 12.01 5.56
N ASP A 20 4.49 13.22 5.01
CA ASP A 20 3.28 13.88 4.51
C ASP A 20 3.32 13.94 2.98
N PRO A 21 2.80 12.92 2.29
CA PRO A 21 2.86 12.85 0.84
C PRO A 21 1.99 13.95 0.20
N PRO A 22 2.55 14.84 -0.64
CA PRO A 22 1.79 15.88 -1.34
C PRO A 22 0.74 15.30 -2.29
N THR A 23 1.07 14.19 -2.95
CA THR A 23 0.19 13.51 -3.90
C THR A 23 0.08 12.01 -3.64
N PHE A 24 -0.88 11.36 -4.30
CA PHE A 24 -0.95 9.90 -4.33
C PHE A 24 0.30 9.27 -4.94
N GLY A 25 0.89 9.92 -5.95
CA GLY A 25 2.11 9.44 -6.60
C GLY A 25 3.30 9.40 -5.63
N ASP A 26 3.48 10.46 -4.84
CA ASP A 26 4.55 10.55 -3.85
C ASP A 26 4.38 9.50 -2.74
N ALA A 27 3.14 9.27 -2.28
CA ALA A 27 2.83 8.20 -1.34
C ALA A 27 3.18 6.82 -1.93
N ALA A 28 2.84 6.59 -3.20
CA ALA A 28 3.08 5.32 -3.88
C ALA A 28 4.56 5.07 -4.11
N GLU A 29 5.32 6.08 -4.50
CA GLU A 29 6.76 5.98 -4.66
C GLU A 29 7.43 5.64 -3.34
N LYS A 30 7.06 6.35 -2.26
CA LYS A 30 7.61 6.08 -0.92
C LYS A 30 7.28 4.67 -0.43
N LEU A 31 6.04 4.22 -0.63
CA LEU A 31 5.62 2.88 -0.26
C LEU A 31 6.29 1.81 -1.14
N SER A 32 6.51 2.10 -2.43
CA SER A 32 7.22 1.21 -3.36
C SER A 32 8.66 0.96 -2.89
N GLN A 33 9.38 2.00 -2.47
CA GLN A 33 10.73 1.85 -1.89
C GLN A 33 10.72 0.92 -0.66
N TYR A 34 9.71 1.06 0.20
CA TYR A 34 9.56 0.19 1.36
C TYR A 34 9.18 -1.25 0.97
N PHE A 35 8.31 -1.44 -0.02
CA PHE A 35 7.92 -2.76 -0.51
C PHE A 35 9.05 -3.47 -1.25
N ASP A 36 9.88 -2.74 -2.01
CA ASP A 36 11.11 -3.27 -2.59
C ASP A 36 12.04 -3.80 -1.49
N HIS A 37 12.23 -3.03 -0.41
CA HIS A 37 12.98 -3.51 0.74
C HIS A 37 12.38 -4.79 1.35
N LEU A 38 11.06 -4.85 1.55
CA LEU A 38 10.41 -6.06 2.08
C LEU A 38 10.49 -7.24 1.09
N LEU A 39 10.31 -7.05 -0.21
CA LEU A 39 10.45 -8.12 -1.21
C LEU A 39 11.82 -8.79 -1.12
N ARG A 40 12.87 -8.00 -0.86
CA ARG A 40 14.25 -8.49 -0.77
C ARG A 40 14.62 -9.08 0.58
N ASN A 41 14.03 -8.58 1.68
CA ASN A 41 14.52 -8.88 3.03
C ASN A 41 13.48 -9.55 3.93
N ASP A 42 12.18 -9.34 3.69
CA ASP A 42 11.09 -9.86 4.52
C ASP A 42 9.76 -9.91 3.74
N SER A 43 9.68 -10.81 2.76
CA SER A 43 8.48 -10.96 1.92
C SER A 43 7.27 -11.46 2.72
N SER A 44 7.50 -12.13 3.86
CA SER A 44 6.43 -12.57 4.76
C SER A 44 5.70 -11.39 5.38
N ARG A 45 6.43 -10.37 5.85
CA ARG A 45 5.82 -9.13 6.36
C ARG A 45 5.03 -8.40 5.28
N LEU A 46 5.54 -8.35 4.05
CA LEU A 46 4.80 -7.76 2.92
C LEU A 46 3.46 -8.46 2.69
N MET A 47 3.48 -9.79 2.55
CA MET A 47 2.27 -10.56 2.28
C MET A 47 1.25 -10.45 3.43
N ASN A 48 1.71 -10.51 4.68
CA ASN A 48 0.86 -10.33 5.85
C ASN A 48 0.22 -8.93 5.88
N GLY A 49 0.98 -7.88 5.55
CA GLY A 49 0.48 -6.52 5.46
C GLY A 49 -0.58 -6.35 4.37
N LEU A 50 -0.33 -6.88 3.17
CA LEU A 50 -1.28 -6.86 2.04
C LEU A 50 -2.60 -7.56 2.38
N TYR A 51 -2.53 -8.70 3.08
CA TYR A 51 -3.72 -9.41 3.56
C TYR A 51 -4.52 -8.60 4.58
N ARG A 52 -3.85 -7.96 5.55
CA ARG A 52 -4.51 -7.11 6.58
C ARG A 52 -5.24 -5.90 5.99
N ILE A 53 -4.79 -5.40 4.85
CA ILE A 53 -5.45 -4.30 4.14
C ILE A 53 -6.43 -4.79 3.08
N ASP A 54 -6.70 -6.09 2.97
CA ASP A 54 -7.69 -6.65 2.05
C ASP A 54 -7.38 -6.30 0.57
N VAL A 55 -6.10 -6.45 0.17
CA VAL A 55 -5.74 -6.51 -1.25
C VAL A 55 -6.13 -7.87 -1.80
N LYS A 56 -6.84 -7.85 -2.93
CA LYS A 56 -7.28 -9.05 -3.65
C LYS A 56 -6.09 -9.93 -4.04
N GLU A 57 -6.16 -11.21 -3.70
CA GLU A 57 -5.11 -12.19 -4.00
C GLU A 57 -4.83 -12.30 -5.50
N GLU A 58 -5.85 -12.19 -6.36
CA GLU A 58 -5.66 -12.23 -7.81
C GLU A 58 -4.74 -11.09 -8.29
N LEU A 59 -4.90 -9.88 -7.76
CA LEU A 59 -4.10 -8.71 -8.15
C LEU A 59 -2.66 -8.82 -7.64
N VAL A 60 -2.48 -9.43 -6.46
CA VAL A 60 -1.15 -9.72 -5.92
C VAL A 60 -0.42 -10.72 -6.82
N LYS A 61 -1.09 -11.79 -7.26
CA LYS A 61 -0.51 -12.77 -8.20
C LYS A 61 -0.15 -12.14 -9.54
N GLU A 62 -1.01 -11.29 -10.07
CA GLU A 62 -0.72 -10.52 -11.29
C GLU A 62 0.51 -9.62 -11.13
N ALA A 63 0.64 -8.94 -9.98
CA ALA A 63 1.81 -8.14 -9.68
C ALA A 63 3.09 -9.00 -9.64
N PHE A 64 3.08 -10.16 -8.99
CA PHE A 64 4.24 -11.06 -8.95
C PHE A 64 4.59 -11.70 -10.31
N ALA A 65 3.69 -11.65 -11.29
CA ALA A 65 3.99 -12.06 -12.65
C ALA A 65 4.81 -11.01 -13.43
N LEU A 66 5.04 -9.83 -12.85
CA LEU A 66 5.93 -8.81 -13.41
C LEU A 66 7.39 -9.26 -13.35
N GLY A 67 8.17 -8.83 -14.34
CA GLY A 67 9.52 -9.35 -14.57
C GLY A 67 10.61 -8.77 -13.68
N SER A 68 10.35 -7.68 -12.96
CA SER A 68 11.34 -7.00 -12.10
C SER A 68 10.77 -6.74 -10.69
N ILE A 69 11.64 -6.73 -9.67
CA ILE A 69 11.25 -6.47 -8.28
C ILE A 69 10.69 -5.06 -8.15
N GLU A 70 11.26 -4.11 -8.89
CA GLU A 70 10.86 -2.71 -8.92
C GLU A 70 9.41 -2.56 -9.44
N ASP A 71 9.05 -3.26 -10.52
CA ASP A 71 7.68 -3.25 -11.06
C ASP A 71 6.69 -3.94 -10.10
N ILE A 72 7.10 -5.03 -9.46
CA ILE A 72 6.30 -5.72 -8.43
C ILE A 72 6.04 -4.76 -7.26
N ALA A 73 7.08 -4.10 -6.74
CA ALA A 73 7.00 -3.18 -5.62
C ALA A 73 6.08 -1.99 -5.92
N ASP A 74 6.23 -1.35 -7.08
CA ASP A 74 5.39 -0.21 -7.49
C ASP A 74 3.92 -0.65 -7.63
N THR A 75 3.68 -1.78 -8.28
CA THR A 75 2.31 -2.29 -8.47
C THR A 75 1.65 -2.61 -7.14
N LEU A 76 2.34 -3.32 -6.25
CA LEU A 76 1.82 -3.66 -4.92
C LEU A 76 1.57 -2.40 -4.07
N ALA A 77 2.47 -1.41 -4.12
CA ALA A 77 2.31 -0.15 -3.40
C ALA A 77 1.06 0.61 -3.86
N ARG A 78 0.83 0.70 -5.17
CA ARG A 78 -0.36 1.33 -5.74
C ARG A 78 -1.63 0.60 -5.35
N LEU A 79 -1.63 -0.73 -5.38
CA LEU A 79 -2.77 -1.56 -4.94
C LEU A 79 -3.09 -1.31 -3.47
N ALA A 80 -2.07 -1.31 -2.61
CA ALA A 80 -2.23 -1.08 -1.18
C ALA A 80 -2.82 0.30 -0.87
N LEU A 81 -2.23 1.35 -1.44
CA LEU A 81 -2.71 2.74 -1.27
C LEU A 81 -4.12 2.93 -1.81
N ARG A 82 -4.41 2.37 -2.98
CA ARG A 82 -5.73 2.46 -3.58
C ARG A 82 -6.78 1.82 -2.68
N ARG A 83 -6.47 0.65 -2.12
CA ARG A 83 -7.41 -0.09 -1.26
C ARG A 83 -7.75 0.68 0.02
N GLU A 84 -6.76 1.26 0.70
CA GLU A 84 -7.01 2.06 1.90
C GLU A 84 -7.75 3.37 1.59
N TRP A 85 -7.42 4.01 0.47
CA TRP A 85 -8.14 5.21 0.01
C TRP A 85 -9.61 4.92 -0.28
N GLU A 86 -9.92 3.80 -0.93
CA GLU A 86 -11.31 3.37 -1.17
C GLU A 86 -12.08 3.11 0.12
N LYS A 87 -11.45 2.49 1.12
CA LYS A 87 -12.07 2.30 2.44
C LYS A 87 -12.38 3.63 3.12
N GLN A 88 -11.49 4.63 3.01
CA GLN A 88 -11.73 5.98 3.52
C GLN A 88 -12.92 6.63 2.82
N LYS A 89 -12.94 6.60 1.49
CA LYS A 89 -14.05 7.14 0.69
C LYS A 89 -15.39 6.48 1.03
N MET A 90 -15.40 5.17 1.27
CA MET A 90 -16.60 4.50 1.75
C MET A 90 -17.02 5.04 3.12
N ARG A 91 -16.13 5.12 4.11
CA ARG A 91 -16.46 5.66 5.44
C ARG A 91 -17.02 7.08 5.37
N GLU A 92 -16.38 7.96 4.60
CA GLU A 92 -16.87 9.33 4.37
C GLU A 92 -18.30 9.35 3.80
N ARG A 93 -18.62 8.43 2.88
CA ARG A 93 -19.95 8.34 2.27
C ARG A 93 -21.03 7.87 3.25
N TRP A 94 -20.70 6.95 4.16
CA TRP A 94 -21.65 6.39 5.13
C TRP A 94 -21.75 7.20 6.43
N SER A 95 -20.71 7.94 6.83
CA SER A 95 -20.78 8.85 7.99
C SER A 95 -21.57 10.13 7.73
N ASN A 96 -21.89 10.43 6.47
CA ASN A 96 -22.71 11.59 6.06
C ASN A 96 -24.18 11.22 5.75
N LEU A 97 -24.63 10.03 6.16
CA LEU A 97 -26.03 9.55 6.10
C LEU A 97 -26.58 9.42 7.53
#